data_AF-N0E0Z5-F1
#
_entry.id   AF-N0E0Z5-F1
#
_cell.length_a   1.000
_cell.length_b   1.000
_cell.length_c   1.000
_cell.angle_alpha   90.00
_cell.angle_beta   90.00
_cell.angle_gamma   90.00
#
_symmetry.space_group_name_H-M   'P 1'
#
loop_
_entity.id
_entity.type
_entity.pdbx_description
1 polymer ?
#
loop_
_entity_poly.entity_id
_entity_poly.type
_entity_poly.pdbx_seq_one_letter_code
_entity_poly.pdbx_strand_id
1 'polypeptide(L)'
;MAERRAHLVAAAAAEPGSAVATLIGRGNGLTPAGDDALAGALLAACALGGHQALATAVLANTHRTTSLSATLLRAAAEGYAAPPVVAYVTAVMRGDRGAAARWRPRVEAIGHGSGRDLIAGMAGLLSTIESQPALGRVS
;
A
#
# COMPACT_ATOMS: atom_id res chain seq x y z
N MET A 1 16.43 2.34 -0.55
CA MET A 1 15.34 2.95 -1.37
C MET A 1 13.96 2.44 -0.96
N ALA A 2 13.74 1.12 -0.87
CA ALA A 2 12.46 0.54 -0.38
C ALA A 2 12.12 0.95 1.07
N GLU A 3 13.09 0.95 2.00
CA GLU A 3 12.89 1.41 3.39
C GLU A 3 12.44 2.87 3.51
N ARG A 4 12.97 3.75 2.64
CA ARG A 4 12.57 5.17 2.61
C ARG A 4 11.11 5.33 2.15
N ARG A 5 10.63 4.46 1.26
CA ARG A 5 9.22 4.44 0.81
C ARG A 5 8.30 3.92 1.89
N ALA A 6 8.69 2.85 2.59
CA ALA A 6 7.95 2.34 3.74
C ALA A 6 7.76 3.43 4.82
N HIS A 7 8.80 4.22 5.11
CA HIS A 7 8.72 5.37 6.03
C HIS A 7 7.78 6.49 5.53
N LEU A 8 7.76 6.79 4.23
CA LEU A 8 6.86 7.81 3.67
C LEU A 8 5.41 7.35 3.65
N VAL A 9 5.16 6.05 3.40
CA VAL A 9 3.83 5.45 3.53
C VAL A 9 3.39 5.42 4.99
N ALA A 10 4.32 5.18 5.91
CA ALA A 10 4.06 5.27 7.33
C ALA A 10 3.59 6.67 7.75
N ALA A 11 4.20 7.73 7.19
CA ALA A 11 3.78 9.11 7.36
C ALA A 11 2.44 9.42 6.67
N ALA A 12 2.15 8.81 5.52
CA ALA A 12 0.86 8.97 4.82
C ALA A 12 -0.34 8.43 5.60
N ALA A 13 -0.13 7.57 6.60
CA ALA A 13 -1.19 7.12 7.50
C ALA A 13 -1.55 8.18 8.56
N ALA A 14 -0.61 9.06 8.92
CA ALA A 14 -0.81 10.14 9.90
C ALA A 14 -1.24 11.46 9.24
N GLU A 15 -0.65 11.80 8.09
CA GLU A 15 -1.00 12.97 7.27
C GLU A 15 -1.04 12.58 5.77
N PRO A 16 -2.17 12.07 5.27
CA PRO A 16 -2.24 11.49 3.94
C PRO A 16 -1.91 12.47 2.80
N GLY A 17 -2.27 13.75 2.95
CA GLY A 17 -2.18 14.74 1.87
C GLY A 17 -0.76 15.01 1.36
N SER A 18 0.17 15.36 2.27
CA SER A 18 1.54 15.76 1.89
C SER A 18 2.39 14.56 1.43
N ALA A 19 2.22 13.42 2.09
CA ALA A 19 2.96 12.20 1.78
C ALA A 19 2.53 11.58 0.43
N VAL A 20 1.23 11.50 0.15
CA VAL A 20 0.72 11.01 -1.15
C VAL A 20 1.22 11.86 -2.30
N ALA A 21 1.14 13.19 -2.18
CA ALA A 21 1.63 14.11 -3.20
C ALA A 21 3.13 13.97 -3.50
N THR A 22 3.89 13.44 -2.53
CA THR A 22 5.33 13.19 -2.68
C THR A 22 5.61 11.86 -3.37
N LEU A 23 4.74 10.85 -3.20
CA LEU A 23 4.91 9.48 -3.71
C LEU A 23 4.29 9.25 -5.09
N ILE A 24 3.12 9.83 -5.34
CA ILE A 24 2.35 9.54 -6.56
C ILE A 24 3.12 9.93 -7.83
N GLY A 25 3.16 9.01 -8.80
CA GLY A 25 3.91 9.14 -10.04
C GLY A 25 5.44 9.08 -9.88
N ARG A 26 5.98 8.81 -8.67
CA ARG A 26 7.44 8.72 -8.48
C ARG A 26 7.97 7.35 -8.87
N GLY A 27 8.82 7.33 -9.89
CA GLY A 27 9.46 6.14 -10.42
C GLY A 27 9.38 6.11 -11.94
N ASN A 28 10.02 5.13 -12.56
CA ASN A 28 9.99 4.94 -14.01
C ASN A 28 8.99 3.85 -14.39
N GLY A 29 8.52 3.87 -15.63
CA GLY A 29 7.68 2.81 -16.21
C GLY A 29 6.17 3.05 -16.05
N LEU A 30 5.39 2.04 -16.42
CA LEU A 30 3.93 2.11 -16.42
C LEU A 30 3.33 2.04 -15.00
N THR A 31 4.05 1.45 -14.05
CA THR A 31 3.70 1.38 -12.64
C THR A 31 4.86 1.96 -11.82
N PRO A 32 4.88 3.29 -11.63
CA PRO A 32 5.89 3.93 -10.82
C PRO A 32 5.92 3.34 -9.40
N ALA A 33 7.13 3.10 -8.89
CA ALA A 33 7.35 2.49 -7.57
C ALA A 33 6.59 3.17 -6.41
N GLY A 34 6.40 4.49 -6.47
CA GLY A 34 5.61 5.23 -5.49
C GLY A 34 4.13 4.86 -5.51
N ASP A 35 3.58 4.56 -6.68
CA ASP A 35 2.18 4.14 -6.81
C ASP A 35 1.97 2.70 -6.39
N ASP A 36 2.91 1.81 -6.70
CA ASP A 36 2.86 0.43 -6.22
C ASP A 36 2.84 0.41 -4.68
N ALA A 37 3.68 1.23 -4.04
CA ALA A 37 3.67 1.40 -2.58
C ALA A 37 2.33 1.97 -2.07
N LEU A 38 1.75 2.97 -2.73
CA LEU A 38 0.44 3.51 -2.39
C LEU A 38 -0.67 2.46 -2.55
N ALA A 39 -0.62 1.62 -3.58
CA ALA A 39 -1.56 0.53 -3.77
C ALA A 39 -1.46 -0.51 -2.64
N GLY A 40 -0.26 -0.88 -2.22
CA GLY A 40 -0.04 -1.77 -1.08
C GLY A 40 -0.58 -1.20 0.23
N ALA A 41 -0.38 0.11 0.46
CA ALA A 41 -0.94 0.82 1.60
C ALA A 41 -2.47 0.83 1.58
N LEU A 42 -3.08 1.16 0.44
CA LEU A 42 -4.55 1.14 0.29
C LEU A 42 -5.13 -0.23 0.62
N LEU A 43 -4.55 -1.31 0.09
CA LEU A 43 -5.05 -2.67 0.33
C LEU A 43 -4.99 -3.07 1.82
N ALA A 44 -3.91 -2.72 2.51
CA ALA A 44 -3.83 -2.95 3.96
C ALA A 44 -4.82 -2.07 4.72
N ALA A 45 -4.95 -0.79 4.37
CA ALA A 45 -5.92 0.11 5.00
C ALA A 45 -7.37 -0.35 4.79
N CYS A 46 -7.69 -0.90 3.60
CA CYS A 46 -8.99 -1.48 3.29
C CYS A 46 -9.26 -2.68 4.19
N ALA A 47 -8.29 -3.58 4.35
CA ALA A 47 -8.44 -4.75 5.22
C ALA A 47 -8.61 -4.40 6.70
N LEU A 48 -8.14 -3.23 7.12
CA LEU A 48 -8.28 -2.69 8.48
C LEU A 48 -9.52 -1.80 8.67
N GLY A 49 -10.27 -1.51 7.61
CA GLY A 49 -11.47 -0.66 7.66
C GLY A 49 -11.22 0.86 7.72
N GLY A 50 -9.98 1.32 7.59
CA GLY A 50 -9.58 2.72 7.83
C GLY A 50 -9.04 3.49 6.61
N HIS A 51 -9.46 3.15 5.40
CA HIS A 51 -8.80 3.62 4.16
C HIS A 51 -9.30 4.97 3.59
N GLN A 52 -10.41 5.52 4.06
CA GLN A 52 -11.10 6.63 3.38
C GLN A 52 -10.22 7.87 3.16
N ALA A 53 -9.43 8.28 4.16
CA ALA A 53 -8.57 9.46 4.04
C ALA A 53 -7.42 9.24 3.05
N LEU A 54 -6.77 8.07 3.10
CA LEU A 54 -5.71 7.69 2.16
C LEU A 54 -6.26 7.55 0.73
N ALA A 55 -7.39 6.87 0.56
CA ALA A 55 -8.06 6.72 -0.72
C ALA A 55 -8.42 8.09 -1.32
N THR A 56 -9.01 8.99 -0.54
CA THR A 56 -9.34 10.34 -0.99
C THR A 56 -8.10 11.09 -1.48
N ALA A 57 -7.01 11.07 -0.70
CA ALA A 57 -5.76 11.75 -1.07
C ALA A 57 -5.14 11.17 -2.35
N VAL A 58 -5.11 9.84 -2.50
CA VAL A 58 -4.59 9.16 -3.70
C VAL A 58 -5.45 9.47 -4.92
N LEU A 59 -6.76 9.33 -4.81
CA LEU A 59 -7.70 9.53 -5.91
C LEU A 59 -7.71 10.97 -6.42
N ALA A 60 -7.52 11.96 -5.54
CA ALA A 60 -7.38 13.36 -5.94
C ALA A 60 -6.13 13.63 -6.79
N ASN A 61 -5.11 12.77 -6.71
CA ASN A 61 -3.81 12.97 -7.36
C ASN A 61 -3.55 12.01 -8.54
N THR A 62 -4.52 11.20 -8.99
CA THR A 62 -4.29 10.20 -10.06
C THR A 62 -3.85 10.80 -11.40
N HIS A 63 -4.08 12.10 -11.62
CA HIS A 63 -3.62 12.83 -12.80
C HIS A 63 -2.10 12.97 -12.89
N ARG A 64 -1.37 12.64 -11.81
CA ARG A 64 0.10 12.77 -11.70
C ARG A 64 0.85 11.49 -12.04
N THR A 65 0.15 10.44 -12.42
CA THR A 65 0.73 9.15 -12.80
C THR A 65 0.19 8.68 -14.16
N THR A 66 0.64 7.51 -14.61
CA THR A 66 0.20 6.85 -15.84
C THR A 66 -1.27 6.42 -15.73
N SER A 67 -1.93 6.24 -16.88
CA SER A 67 -3.30 5.72 -16.94
C SER A 67 -3.41 4.33 -16.31
N LEU A 68 -2.42 3.45 -16.53
CA LEU A 68 -2.39 2.11 -15.94
C LEU A 68 -2.35 2.19 -14.40
N SER A 69 -1.42 2.97 -13.86
CA SER A 69 -1.26 3.11 -12.41
C SER A 69 -2.48 3.76 -11.76
N ALA A 70 -3.08 4.77 -12.40
CA ALA A 70 -4.33 5.38 -11.96
C ALA A 70 -5.49 4.36 -11.85
N THR A 71 -5.62 3.45 -12.81
CA THR A 71 -6.62 2.36 -12.75
C THR A 71 -6.34 1.39 -11.60
N LEU A 72 -5.08 1.00 -11.41
CA LEU A 72 -4.69 0.09 -10.32
C LEU A 72 -4.92 0.72 -8.93
N LEU A 73 -4.63 2.02 -8.77
CA LEU A 73 -4.87 2.75 -7.53
C LEU A 73 -6.36 2.87 -7.21
N ARG A 74 -7.23 3.05 -8.22
CA ARG A 74 -8.70 3.01 -8.04
C ARG A 74 -9.17 1.65 -7.57
N ALA A 75 -8.71 0.58 -8.23
CA ALA A 75 -9.02 -0.78 -7.83
C ALA A 75 -8.56 -1.06 -6.38
N ALA A 76 -7.32 -0.68 -6.03
CA ALA A 76 -6.77 -0.85 -4.69
C ALA A 76 -7.54 -0.07 -3.61
N ALA A 77 -8.01 1.15 -3.94
CA ALA A 77 -8.84 1.96 -3.05
C ALA A 77 -10.20 1.31 -2.74
N GLU A 78 -10.70 0.45 -3.63
CA GLU A 78 -11.91 -0.36 -3.45
C GLU A 78 -11.60 -1.75 -2.87
N GLY A 79 -10.32 -2.04 -2.55
CA GLY A 79 -9.88 -3.34 -2.00
C GLY A 79 -9.62 -4.42 -3.07
N TYR A 80 -9.67 -4.09 -4.35
CA TYR A 80 -9.38 -5.02 -5.44
C TYR A 80 -7.89 -5.05 -5.82
N ALA A 81 -7.36 -6.25 -6.04
CA ALA A 81 -6.02 -6.45 -6.57
C ALA A 81 -5.92 -7.80 -7.31
N ALA A 82 -4.78 -8.06 -7.94
CA ALA A 82 -4.51 -9.36 -8.53
C ALA A 82 -4.62 -10.48 -7.47
N PRO A 83 -5.12 -11.69 -7.83
CA PRO A 83 -5.36 -12.76 -6.86
C PRO A 83 -4.18 -13.11 -5.93
N PRO A 84 -2.91 -13.16 -6.41
CA PRO A 84 -1.77 -13.40 -5.54
C PRO A 84 -1.58 -12.31 -4.48
N VAL A 85 -1.89 -11.05 -4.82
CA VAL A 85 -1.81 -9.90 -3.92
C VAL A 85 -2.89 -10.01 -2.86
N VAL A 86 -4.14 -10.28 -3.24
CA VAL A 86 -5.26 -10.47 -2.29
C VAL A 86 -4.96 -11.60 -1.32
N ALA A 87 -4.45 -12.74 -1.83
CA ALA A 87 -4.11 -13.89 -1.01
C ALA A 87 -2.95 -13.59 -0.04
N TYR A 88 -1.93 -12.85 -0.48
CA TYR A 88 -0.84 -12.39 0.37
C TYR A 88 -1.34 -11.41 1.45
N VAL A 89 -2.07 -10.37 1.08
CA VAL A 89 -2.60 -9.36 2.02
C VAL A 89 -3.47 -10.03 3.07
N THR A 90 -4.39 -10.91 2.65
CA THR A 90 -5.27 -11.66 3.55
C THR A 90 -4.49 -12.52 4.54
N ALA A 91 -3.43 -13.21 4.07
CA ALA A 91 -2.60 -14.04 4.93
C ALA A 91 -1.87 -13.21 6.00
N VAL A 92 -1.29 -12.06 5.61
CA VAL A 92 -0.61 -11.15 6.56
C VAL A 92 -1.60 -10.59 7.57
N MET A 93 -2.79 -10.14 7.13
CA MET A 93 -3.81 -9.58 8.04
C MET A 93 -4.34 -10.62 9.05
N ARG A 94 -4.35 -11.91 8.67
CA ARG A 94 -4.73 -13.02 9.56
C ARG A 94 -3.59 -13.48 10.47
N GLY A 95 -2.38 -12.93 10.32
CA GLY A 95 -1.19 -13.42 11.03
C GLY A 95 -0.71 -14.81 10.56
N ASP A 96 -1.21 -15.31 9.43
CA ASP A 96 -0.80 -16.60 8.88
C ASP A 96 0.54 -16.47 8.13
N ARG A 97 1.61 -16.62 8.91
CA ARG A 97 3.00 -16.52 8.40
C ARG A 97 3.30 -17.57 7.33
N GLY A 98 2.71 -18.77 7.42
CA GLY A 98 2.94 -19.85 6.46
C GLY A 98 2.32 -19.53 5.09
N ALA A 99 1.05 -19.09 5.08
CA ALA A 99 0.41 -18.65 3.85
C ALA A 99 1.06 -17.38 3.28
N ALA A 100 1.46 -16.42 4.12
CA ALA A 100 2.14 -15.20 3.67
C ALA A 100 3.47 -15.54 2.97
N ALA A 101 4.29 -16.43 3.56
CA ALA A 101 5.53 -16.90 2.96
C ALA A 101 5.29 -17.62 1.63
N ARG A 102 4.21 -18.40 1.51
CA ARG A 102 3.84 -19.09 0.27
C ARG A 102 3.46 -18.13 -0.86
N TRP A 103 2.76 -17.04 -0.55
CA TRP A 103 2.26 -16.11 -1.57
C TRP A 103 3.25 -15.01 -1.93
N ARG A 104 4.14 -14.60 -1.01
CA ARG A 104 5.12 -13.54 -1.24
C ARG A 104 5.90 -13.66 -2.56
N PRO A 105 6.51 -14.80 -2.93
CA PRO A 105 7.27 -14.90 -4.17
C PRO A 105 6.42 -14.65 -5.43
N ARG A 106 5.13 -15.01 -5.38
CA ARG A 106 4.18 -14.77 -6.49
C ARG A 106 3.84 -13.30 -6.62
N VAL A 107 3.77 -12.57 -5.51
CA VAL A 107 3.60 -11.12 -5.52
C VAL A 107 4.89 -10.45 -6.01
N GLU A 108 6.05 -10.86 -5.52
CA GLU A 108 7.35 -10.30 -5.94
C GLU A 108 7.67 -10.50 -7.42
N ALA A 109 7.10 -11.55 -8.04
CA ALA A 109 7.19 -11.80 -9.47
C ALA A 109 6.32 -10.87 -10.33
N ILE A 110 5.47 -10.02 -9.73
CA ILE A 110 4.64 -9.06 -10.46
C ILE A 110 5.50 -7.89 -10.95
N GLY A 111 5.55 -7.75 -12.28
CA GLY A 111 6.25 -6.66 -12.96
C GLY A 111 7.76 -6.64 -12.67
N HIS A 112 8.44 -5.58 -13.14
CA HIS A 112 9.90 -5.43 -12.99
C HIS A 112 10.29 -4.81 -11.63
N GLY A 113 9.58 -5.16 -10.56
CA GLY A 113 9.80 -4.62 -9.20
C GLY A 113 8.54 -4.13 -8.49
N SER A 114 7.43 -3.95 -9.22
CA SER A 114 6.16 -3.46 -8.67
C SER A 114 5.65 -4.28 -7.49
N GLY A 115 5.75 -5.60 -7.56
CA GLY A 115 5.39 -6.47 -6.43
C GLY A 115 6.14 -6.16 -5.13
N ARG A 116 7.44 -5.84 -5.23
CA ARG A 116 8.25 -5.50 -4.05
C ARG A 116 7.88 -4.15 -3.47
N ASP A 117 7.63 -3.16 -4.32
CA ASP A 117 7.21 -1.83 -3.88
C ASP A 117 5.81 -1.86 -3.23
N LEU A 118 4.90 -2.67 -3.77
CA LEU A 118 3.59 -2.96 -3.15
C LEU A 118 3.74 -3.54 -1.76
N ILE A 119 4.55 -4.59 -1.60
CA ILE A 119 4.81 -5.19 -0.30
C ILE A 119 5.42 -4.16 0.67
N ALA A 120 6.33 -3.31 0.20
CA ALA A 120 6.97 -2.30 1.03
C ALA A 120 5.97 -1.24 1.54
N GLY A 121 5.05 -0.79 0.68
CA GLY A 121 3.99 0.13 1.09
C GLY A 121 3.02 -0.49 2.10
N MET A 122 2.60 -1.73 1.87
CA MET A 122 1.79 -2.48 2.82
C MET A 122 2.46 -2.58 4.20
N ALA A 123 3.74 -2.96 4.24
CA ALA A 123 4.50 -3.07 5.49
C ALA A 123 4.68 -1.71 6.18
N GLY A 124 4.91 -0.63 5.40
CA GLY A 124 5.00 0.73 5.92
C GLY A 124 3.74 1.14 6.70
N LEU A 125 2.55 0.91 6.13
CA LEU A 125 1.29 1.22 6.82
C LEU A 125 1.15 0.44 8.13
N LEU A 126 1.40 -0.87 8.10
CA LEU A 126 1.25 -1.73 9.28
C LEU A 126 2.20 -1.30 10.41
N SER A 127 3.44 -0.96 10.07
CA SER A 127 4.42 -0.49 11.05
C SER A 127 4.00 0.80 11.75
N THR A 128 3.28 1.70 11.09
CA THR A 128 2.72 2.91 11.75
C THR A 128 1.70 2.54 12.78
N ILE A 129 0.81 1.60 12.47
CA ILE A 129 -0.26 1.19 13.38
C ILE A 129 0.32 0.49 14.60
N GLU A 130 1.31 -0.37 14.42
CA GLU A 130 2.04 -1.02 15.51
C GLU A 130 2.83 -0.01 16.37
N SER A 131 3.29 1.09 15.77
CA SER A 131 4.04 2.15 16.45
C SER A 131 3.16 3.22 17.10
N GLN A 132 1.84 3.24 16.85
CA GLN A 132 0.92 4.06 17.62
C GLN A 132 0.71 3.39 18.98
N PRO A 133 1.22 3.95 20.10
CA PRO A 133 0.92 3.41 21.41
C PRO A 133 -0.60 3.44 21.61
N ALA A 134 -1.11 2.47 22.37
CA ALA A 134 -2.50 2.29 22.72
C ALA A 134 -3.13 3.49 23.48
N LEU A 135 -3.24 4.65 22.83
CA LEU A 135 -4.02 5.79 23.27
C LEU A 135 -5.44 5.61 22.74
N GLY A 136 -6.19 4.70 23.37
CA GLY A 136 -7.59 4.48 23.00
C GLY A 136 -8.28 3.22 23.50
N ARG A 137 -7.64 2.38 24.34
CA ARG A 137 -8.42 1.49 25.22
C ARG A 137 -8.70 2.22 26.53
N VAL A 138 -9.71 3.09 26.48
CA VAL A 138 -10.47 3.42 27.68
C VAL A 138 -11.57 2.37 27.79
N SER A 139 -11.65 1.81 29.00
CA SER A 139 -12.52 0.74 29.49
C SER A 139 -13.95 0.73 28.95
#